data_AF-A0A521AMZ2-F1
#
_entry.id   AF-A0A521AMZ2-F1
#
_cell.length_a   1.000
_cell.length_b   1.000
_cell.length_c   1.000
_cell.angle_alpha   90.00
_cell.angle_beta   90.00
_cell.angle_gamma   90.00
#
_symmetry.space_group_name_H-M   'P 1'
#
loop_
_entity.id
_entity.type
_entity.pdbx_description
1 polymer ?
#
loop_
_entity_poly.entity_id
_entity_poly.type
_entity_poly.pdbx_seq_one_letter_code
_entity_poly.pdbx_strand_id
1 'polypeptide(L)'
;MSRSSGERFGDADRAAVEPLVALVAVLAIGVALGLYTTALDDATPVTEDPAADAADAALDRIERDTTVGGIVRPNRLRRLEDETPAVVELETERRRWRVGVGAASPDAGGRIDPRSPAVAQRPVTVAVSPGENVRGVLRVVVQQ
;
A
#
# COMPACT_ATOMS: atom_id res chain seq x y z
N MET A 1 -61.05 49.48 -28.88
CA MET A 1 -60.54 48.25 -28.23
C MET A 1 -59.04 48.35 -28.13
N SER A 2 -58.54 48.59 -26.92
CA SER A 2 -57.11 48.59 -26.57
C SER A 2 -56.66 47.16 -26.27
N ARG A 3 -55.52 46.69 -26.82
CA ARG A 3 -54.41 45.88 -26.26
C ARG A 3 -53.30 45.84 -27.34
N SER A 4 -52.33 46.75 -27.38
CA SER A 4 -51.06 46.70 -26.63
C SER A 4 -50.57 45.27 -26.39
N SER A 5 -49.96 44.66 -27.41
CA SER A 5 -49.06 43.52 -27.22
C SER A 5 -47.64 44.05 -27.35
N GLY A 6 -47.13 44.59 -26.24
CA GLY A 6 -45.74 45.00 -26.14
C GLY A 6 -44.86 43.77 -26.14
N GLU A 7 -44.09 43.60 -27.20
CA GLU A 7 -42.86 42.83 -27.20
C GLU A 7 -41.95 43.44 -26.11
N ARG A 8 -41.98 42.84 -24.92
CA ARG A 8 -40.96 43.04 -23.88
C ARG A 8 -40.36 41.69 -23.57
N PHE A 9 -39.46 41.24 -24.45
CA PHE A 9 -38.41 40.29 -24.07
C PHE A 9 -37.35 41.03 -23.25
N GLY A 10 -37.76 41.61 -22.12
CA GLY A 10 -36.95 42.50 -21.31
C GLY A 10 -37.43 42.52 -19.88
N ASP A 11 -37.06 41.46 -19.15
CA ASP A 11 -36.95 41.36 -17.69
C ASP A 11 -36.01 40.16 -17.44
N ALA A 12 -34.69 40.34 -17.52
CA ALA A 12 -33.81 40.79 -16.45
C ALA A 12 -33.89 39.94 -15.16
N ASP A 13 -32.74 39.39 -14.76
CA ASP A 13 -32.33 39.24 -13.36
C ASP A 13 -32.78 38.04 -12.50
N ARG A 14 -32.84 36.82 -13.05
CA ARG A 14 -32.52 35.63 -12.22
C ARG A 14 -32.15 34.39 -13.05
N ALA A 15 -30.97 33.83 -12.74
CA ALA A 15 -30.57 32.44 -12.98
C ALA A 15 -30.03 32.01 -14.37
N ALA A 16 -29.66 32.91 -15.27
CA ALA A 16 -28.90 32.54 -16.46
C ALA A 16 -27.46 33.03 -16.32
N VAL A 17 -26.60 32.23 -15.67
CA VAL A 17 -25.16 32.32 -15.93
C VAL A 17 -25.00 32.26 -17.44
N GLU A 18 -24.40 33.29 -18.05
CA GLU A 18 -24.20 33.33 -19.50
C GLU A 18 -23.59 31.99 -19.91
N PRO A 19 -24.13 31.27 -20.92
CA PRO A 19 -23.73 29.89 -21.20
C PRO A 19 -22.21 29.72 -21.33
N LEU A 20 -21.53 30.77 -21.81
CA LEU A 20 -20.08 30.87 -21.84
C LEU A 20 -19.43 30.82 -20.45
N VAL A 21 -19.94 31.59 -19.48
CA VAL A 21 -19.43 31.63 -18.11
C VAL A 21 -19.59 30.27 -17.44
N ALA A 22 -20.69 29.56 -17.70
CA ALA A 22 -20.88 28.20 -17.20
C ALA A 22 -19.82 27.23 -17.78
N LEU A 23 -19.54 27.33 -19.09
CA LEU A 23 -18.51 26.52 -19.74
C LEU A 23 -17.10 26.83 -19.20
N VAL A 24 -16.78 28.11 -18.98
CA VAL A 24 -15.50 28.53 -18.38
C VAL A 24 -15.38 28.00 -16.95
N ALA A 25 -16.45 28.05 -16.16
CA ALA A 25 -16.44 27.52 -14.81
C ALA A 25 -16.21 25.99 -14.79
N VAL A 26 -16.87 25.23 -15.67
CA VAL A 26 -16.65 23.78 -15.79
C VAL A 26 -15.21 23.47 -16.22
N LEU A 27 -14.66 24.21 -17.18
CA LEU A 27 -13.27 24.07 -17.59
C LEU A 27 -12.32 24.34 -16.41
N ALA A 28 -12.54 25.43 -15.67
CA ALA A 28 -11.72 25.77 -14.51
C ALA A 28 -11.78 24.69 -13.43
N ILE A 29 -12.98 24.14 -13.14
CA ILE A 29 -13.15 23.03 -12.21
C ILE A 29 -12.45 21.77 -12.73
N GLY A 30 -12.57 21.46 -14.03
CA GLY A 30 -11.89 20.31 -14.65
C GLY A 30 -10.38 20.42 -14.58
N VAL A 31 -9.82 21.61 -14.83
CA VAL A 31 -8.38 21.87 -14.67
C VAL A 31 -7.97 21.79 -13.22
N ALA A 32 -8.74 22.36 -12.29
CA ALA A 32 -8.46 22.28 -10.86
C ALA A 32 -8.51 20.83 -10.35
N LEU A 33 -9.50 20.04 -10.78
CA LEU A 33 -9.57 18.61 -10.47
C LEU A 33 -8.41 17.85 -11.10
N GLY A 34 -8.06 18.14 -12.36
CA GLY A 34 -6.91 17.54 -13.02
C GLY A 34 -5.62 17.79 -12.25
N LEU A 35 -5.35 19.06 -11.90
CA LEU A 35 -4.19 19.45 -11.09
C LEU A 35 -4.22 18.84 -9.68
N TYR A 36 -5.40 18.74 -9.07
CA TYR A 36 -5.57 18.08 -7.78
C TYR A 36 -5.24 16.59 -7.89
N THR A 37 -5.74 15.91 -8.93
CA THR A 37 -5.44 14.50 -9.15
C THR A 37 -3.96 14.26 -9.44
N THR A 38 -3.28 15.13 -10.19
CA THR A 38 -1.84 14.99 -10.41
C THR A 38 -1.03 15.24 -9.15
N ALA A 39 -1.43 16.20 -8.32
CA ALA A 39 -0.78 16.44 -7.02
C ALA A 39 -1.04 15.28 -6.04
N LEU A 40 -2.21 14.64 -6.14
CA LEU A 40 -2.54 13.48 -5.34
C LEU A 40 -1.77 12.25 -5.83
N ASP A 41 -1.69 12.03 -7.14
CA ASP A 41 -0.95 10.94 -7.78
C ASP A 41 0.53 10.98 -7.38
N ASP A 42 1.16 12.16 -7.42
CA ASP A 42 2.54 12.40 -6.98
C ASP A 42 2.74 12.22 -5.46
N ALA A 43 1.67 12.32 -4.67
CA ALA A 43 1.68 12.09 -3.22
C ALA A 43 1.34 10.65 -2.83
N THR A 44 0.71 9.88 -3.72
CA THR A 44 0.54 8.44 -3.54
C THR A 44 1.86 7.76 -3.87
N PRO A 45 2.40 6.90 -2.98
CA PRO A 45 3.47 6.01 -3.41
C PRO A 45 2.95 5.21 -4.60
N VAL A 46 3.66 5.28 -5.72
CA VAL A 46 3.37 4.51 -6.93
C VAL A 46 3.06 3.08 -6.50
N THR A 47 1.87 2.59 -6.84
CA THR A 47 1.48 1.19 -6.57
C THR A 47 2.30 0.30 -7.50
N GLU A 48 3.57 0.12 -7.16
CA GLU A 48 4.52 -0.72 -7.86
C GLU A 48 4.21 -2.17 -7.46
N ASP A 49 3.44 -2.85 -8.32
CA ASP A 49 3.24 -4.30 -8.30
C ASP A 49 2.37 -4.82 -7.11
N PRO A 50 1.15 -5.34 -7.36
CA PRO A 50 0.28 -5.86 -6.28
C PRO A 50 0.91 -7.01 -5.49
N ALA A 51 1.91 -7.69 -6.06
CA ALA A 51 2.72 -8.67 -5.35
C ALA A 51 3.62 -8.05 -4.27
N ALA A 52 4.16 -6.84 -4.51
CA ALA A 52 4.99 -6.11 -3.56
C ALA A 52 4.16 -5.59 -2.39
N ASP A 53 2.99 -5.00 -2.65
CA ASP A 53 2.06 -4.56 -1.60
C ASP A 53 1.65 -5.72 -0.69
N ALA A 54 1.34 -6.88 -1.28
CA ALA A 54 1.01 -8.08 -0.52
C ALA A 54 2.19 -8.59 0.31
N ALA A 55 3.41 -8.53 -0.23
CA ALA A 55 4.63 -8.93 0.47
C ALA A 55 4.93 -8.01 1.66
N ASP A 56 4.80 -6.68 1.47
CA ASP A 56 5.02 -5.70 2.54
C ASP A 56 3.96 -5.79 3.63
N ALA A 57 2.69 -5.96 3.26
CA ALA A 57 1.61 -6.17 4.21
C ALA A 57 1.80 -7.46 5.04
N ALA A 58 2.24 -8.55 4.40
CA ALA A 58 2.60 -9.79 5.08
C ALA A 58 3.79 -9.58 6.01
N LEU A 59 4.84 -8.87 5.56
CA LEU A 59 6.01 -8.56 6.38
C LEU A 59 5.65 -7.75 7.62
N ASP A 60 4.84 -6.71 7.49
CA ASP A 60 4.40 -5.87 8.61
C ASP A 60 3.62 -6.66 9.65
N ARG A 61 2.77 -7.60 9.22
CA ARG A 61 2.02 -8.49 10.11
C ARG A 61 2.96 -9.45 10.84
N ILE A 62 3.81 -10.16 10.09
CA ILE A 62 4.75 -11.14 10.63
C ILE A 62 5.75 -10.49 11.60
N GLU A 63 6.25 -9.30 11.28
CA GLU A 63 7.13 -8.54 12.18
C GLU A 63 6.39 -8.24 13.48
N ARG A 64 5.15 -7.74 13.41
CA ARG A 64 4.34 -7.40 14.59
C ARG A 64 4.08 -8.60 15.48
N ASP A 65 3.77 -9.77 14.90
CA ASP A 65 3.45 -10.99 15.65
C ASP A 65 4.69 -11.65 16.28
N THR A 66 5.83 -11.49 15.62
CA THR A 66 7.12 -12.07 16.06
C THR A 66 7.88 -11.13 17.00
N THR A 67 7.53 -9.85 17.04
CA THR A 67 8.21 -8.82 17.83
C THR A 67 7.66 -8.72 19.25
N VAL A 68 8.56 -8.67 20.22
CA VAL A 68 8.25 -8.36 21.62
C VAL A 68 9.19 -7.26 22.09
N GLY A 69 8.66 -6.08 22.40
CA GLY A 69 9.44 -4.93 22.87
C GLY A 69 10.47 -4.45 21.84
N GLY A 70 10.15 -4.51 20.54
CA GLY A 70 11.06 -4.13 19.44
C GLY A 70 12.10 -5.20 19.08
N ILE A 71 12.01 -6.39 19.66
CA ILE A 71 12.93 -7.50 19.37
C ILE A 71 12.16 -8.68 18.79
N VAL A 72 12.56 -9.12 17.60
CA VAL A 72 12.05 -10.31 16.91
C VAL A 72 12.51 -11.57 17.65
N ARG A 73 11.55 -12.44 18.01
CA ARG A 73 11.81 -13.71 18.69
C ARG A 73 11.66 -14.89 17.71
N PRO A 74 12.74 -15.57 17.29
CA PRO A 74 12.69 -16.64 16.29
C PRO A 74 11.75 -17.80 16.65
N ASN A 75 11.56 -18.09 17.94
CA ASN A 75 10.67 -19.16 18.40
C ASN A 75 9.19 -18.91 18.07
N ARG A 76 8.79 -17.64 17.83
CA ARG A 76 7.42 -17.30 17.44
C ARG A 76 7.15 -17.49 15.95
N LEU A 77 8.19 -17.54 15.12
CA LEU A 77 8.05 -17.83 13.68
C LEU A 77 7.32 -19.17 13.43
N ARG A 78 7.55 -20.17 14.28
CA ARG A 78 6.90 -21.49 14.17
C ARG A 78 5.42 -21.50 14.56
N ARG A 79 4.92 -20.43 15.16
CA ARG A 79 3.51 -20.28 15.56
C ARG A 79 2.78 -19.27 14.68
N LEU A 80 3.41 -18.80 13.61
CA LEU A 80 2.76 -17.93 12.66
C LEU A 80 1.68 -18.73 11.92
N GLU A 81 0.49 -18.17 11.90
CA GLU A 81 -0.64 -18.64 11.13
C GLU A 81 -1.12 -17.44 10.31
N ASP A 82 -1.16 -17.61 8.99
CA ASP A 82 -1.62 -16.59 8.05
C ASP A 82 -2.46 -17.28 6.97
N GLU A 83 -3.50 -16.58 6.51
CA GLU A 83 -4.36 -17.03 5.42
C GLU A 83 -3.61 -16.94 4.08
N THR A 84 -2.68 -15.99 3.98
CA THR A 84 -1.87 -15.78 2.77
C THR A 84 -0.67 -16.73 2.79
N PRO A 85 -0.51 -17.64 1.80
CA PRO A 85 0.66 -18.50 1.74
C PRO A 85 1.94 -17.69 1.60
N ALA A 86 2.84 -17.81 2.58
CA ALA A 86 4.11 -17.07 2.57
C ALA A 86 5.27 -17.89 3.13
N VAL A 87 6.47 -17.66 2.60
CA VAL A 87 7.72 -18.17 3.14
C VAL A 87 8.42 -17.05 3.88
N VAL A 88 8.69 -17.27 5.16
CA VAL A 88 9.36 -16.31 6.04
C VAL A 88 10.77 -16.79 6.30
N GLU A 89 11.74 -15.93 6.01
CA GLU A 89 13.16 -16.17 6.31
C GLU A 89 13.66 -15.08 7.25
N LEU A 90 14.25 -15.50 8.37
CA LEU A 90 14.95 -14.61 9.28
C LEU A 90 16.43 -14.98 9.24
N GLU A 91 17.25 -14.07 8.73
CA GLU A 91 18.69 -14.26 8.60
C GLU A 91 19.44 -13.32 9.55
N THR A 92 20.42 -13.87 10.25
CA THR A 92 21.41 -13.13 11.04
C THR A 92 22.79 -13.60 10.61
N GLU A 93 23.84 -12.89 11.01
CA GLU A 93 25.22 -13.32 10.73
C GLU A 93 25.56 -14.71 11.28
N ARG A 94 24.80 -15.20 12.27
CA ARG A 94 25.09 -16.44 12.99
C ARG A 94 24.15 -17.58 12.67
N ARG A 95 22.89 -17.27 12.35
CA ARG A 95 21.79 -18.22 12.26
C ARG A 95 20.76 -17.77 11.24
N ARG A 96 20.16 -18.77 10.60
CA ARG A 96 19.02 -18.60 9.69
C ARG A 96 17.85 -19.42 10.20
N TRP A 97 16.66 -18.85 10.11
CA TRP A 97 15.39 -19.54 10.34
C TRP A 97 14.53 -19.38 9.10
N ARG A 98 13.90 -20.46 8.66
CA ARG A 98 12.98 -20.45 7.53
C ARG A 98 11.74 -21.23 7.90
N VAL A 99 10.57 -20.64 7.68
CA VAL A 99 9.27 -21.25 7.95
C VAL A 99 8.31 -20.96 6.79
N GLY A 100 7.44 -21.91 6.49
CA GLY A 100 6.29 -21.69 5.64
C GLY A 100 5.07 -21.36 6.51
N VAL A 101 4.24 -20.43 6.05
CA VAL A 101 3.02 -19.99 6.72
C VAL A 101 1.84 -20.23 5.76
N GLY A 102 0.68 -20.59 6.32
CA GLY A 102 -0.47 -21.01 5.54
C GLY A 102 -0.22 -22.31 4.80
N ALA A 103 -0.55 -22.36 3.51
CA ALA A 103 -0.29 -23.51 2.64
C ALA A 103 1.13 -23.53 2.03
N ALA A 104 1.97 -22.53 2.32
CA ALA A 104 3.29 -22.45 1.73
C ALA A 104 4.25 -23.47 2.36
N SER A 105 4.96 -24.22 1.52
CA SER A 105 6.08 -25.06 1.97
C SER A 105 7.35 -24.20 2.07
N PRO A 106 8.12 -24.30 3.18
CA PRO A 106 9.36 -23.55 3.35
C PRO A 106 10.40 -23.84 2.26
N ASP A 107 10.35 -25.03 1.66
CA ASP A 107 11.32 -25.49 0.65
C ASP A 107 10.85 -25.28 -0.80
N ALA A 108 9.60 -24.87 -1.03
CA ALA A 108 9.00 -24.83 -2.37
C ALA A 108 9.61 -23.79 -3.32
N GLY A 109 10.31 -22.77 -2.80
CA GLY A 109 10.79 -21.63 -3.59
C GLY A 109 12.30 -21.54 -3.79
N GLY A 110 13.08 -22.57 -3.44
CA GLY A 110 14.54 -22.53 -3.58
C GLY A 110 15.18 -21.35 -2.84
N ARG A 111 16.21 -20.71 -3.44
CA ARG A 111 16.82 -19.49 -2.89
C ARG A 111 15.92 -18.29 -3.21
N ILE A 112 15.56 -17.52 -2.19
CA ILE A 112 14.80 -16.28 -2.35
C ILE A 112 15.63 -15.29 -3.17
N ASP A 113 15.08 -14.81 -4.30
CA ASP A 113 15.68 -13.71 -5.06
C ASP A 113 15.26 -12.37 -4.43
N PRO A 114 16.18 -11.63 -3.79
CA PRO A 114 15.86 -10.37 -3.12
C PRO A 114 15.45 -9.23 -4.07
N ARG A 115 15.54 -9.44 -5.40
CA ARG A 115 15.06 -8.47 -6.39
C ARG A 115 13.65 -8.73 -6.88
N SER A 116 13.03 -9.84 -6.45
CA SER A 116 11.67 -10.17 -6.85
C SER A 116 10.67 -9.23 -6.14
N PRO A 117 9.67 -8.69 -6.84
CA PRO A 117 8.63 -7.86 -6.24
C PRO A 117 7.79 -8.64 -5.22
N ALA A 118 7.71 -9.98 -5.32
CA ALA A 118 7.04 -10.81 -4.33
C ALA A 118 7.81 -10.96 -3.01
N VAL A 119 8.93 -10.24 -2.83
CA VAL A 119 9.82 -10.33 -1.67
C VAL A 119 9.90 -8.98 -0.96
N ALA A 120 9.41 -8.95 0.26
CA ALA A 120 9.62 -7.84 1.18
C ALA A 120 10.76 -8.17 2.15
N GLN A 121 11.58 -7.17 2.48
CA GLN A 121 12.68 -7.34 3.43
C GLN A 121 12.84 -6.14 4.36
N ARG A 122 13.15 -6.40 5.64
CA ARG A 122 13.37 -5.36 6.63
C ARG A 122 14.49 -5.71 7.61
N PRO A 123 15.40 -4.76 7.93
CA PRO A 123 16.38 -4.95 8.98
C PRO A 123 15.68 -4.96 10.35
N VAL A 124 15.97 -5.97 11.16
CA VAL A 124 15.34 -6.17 12.48
C VAL A 124 16.36 -6.52 13.55
N THR A 125 16.01 -6.29 14.81
CA THR A 125 16.79 -6.79 15.95
C THR A 125 16.27 -8.17 16.35
N VAL A 126 17.15 -9.17 16.38
CA VAL A 126 16.79 -10.58 16.59
C VAL A 126 17.38 -11.10 17.89
N ALA A 127 16.57 -11.80 18.68
CA ALA A 127 17.01 -12.50 19.87
C ALA A 127 17.55 -13.88 19.52
N VAL A 128 18.87 -14.02 19.46
CA VAL A 128 19.51 -15.29 19.08
C VAL A 128 19.69 -16.22 20.26
N SER A 129 19.75 -15.68 21.47
CA SER A 129 19.86 -16.39 22.75
C SER A 129 19.32 -15.51 23.89
N PRO A 130 19.04 -16.07 25.08
CA PRO A 130 18.61 -15.28 26.23
C PRO A 130 19.61 -14.17 26.56
N GLY A 131 19.16 -12.91 26.52
CA GLY A 131 20.00 -11.73 26.77
C GLY A 131 20.89 -11.30 25.61
N GLU A 132 20.85 -12.01 24.47
CA GLU A 132 21.69 -11.72 23.31
C GLU A 132 20.85 -11.33 22.09
N ASN A 133 21.05 -10.08 21.66
CA ASN A 133 20.37 -9.51 20.50
C ASN A 133 21.40 -9.16 19.43
N VAL A 134 21.11 -9.50 18.18
CA VAL A 134 21.95 -9.14 17.03
C VAL A 134 21.10 -8.54 15.93
N ARG A 135 21.73 -7.81 15.03
CA ARG A 135 21.05 -7.32 13.82
C ARG A 135 20.81 -8.51 12.87
N GLY A 136 19.63 -8.54 12.28
CA GLY A 136 19.25 -9.50 11.25
C GLY A 136 18.41 -8.83 10.16
N VAL A 137 17.98 -9.64 9.21
CA VAL A 137 17.08 -9.27 8.14
C VAL A 137 15.92 -10.26 8.15
N LEU A 138 14.71 -9.73 8.27
CA LEU A 138 13.48 -10.47 8.06
C LEU A 138 13.09 -10.34 6.58
N ARG A 139 12.89 -11.46 5.90
CA ARG A 139 12.40 -11.54 4.53
C ARG A 139 11.10 -12.32 4.50
N VAL A 140 10.16 -11.85 3.70
CA VAL A 140 8.88 -12.52 3.48
C VAL A 140 8.64 -12.62 1.99
N VAL A 141 8.27 -13.82 1.54
CA VAL A 141 7.93 -14.10 0.15
C VAL A 141 6.51 -14.60 0.09
N VAL A 142 5.63 -13.85 -0.56
CA VAL A 142 4.25 -14.31 -0.80
C VAL A 142 4.24 -15.26 -1.98
N GLN A 143 3.52 -16.37 -1.85
CA GLN A 143 3.32 -17.33 -2.94
C GLN A 143 1.88 -17.19 -3.44
N GLN A 144 1.75 -16.73 -4.68
CA GLN A 144 0.48 -16.61 -5.42
C GLN A 144 0.16 -17.93 -6.13
#